data_AF-A0A962UXX6-F1
#
_entry.id   AF-A0A962UXX6-F1
#
_cell.length_a   1.000
_cell.length_b   1.000
_cell.length_c   1.000
_cell.angle_alpha   90.00
_cell.angle_beta   90.00
_cell.angle_gamma   90.00
#
_symmetry.space_group_name_H-M   'P 1'
#
loop_
_entity.id
_entity.type
_entity.pdbx_description
1 polymer ?
#
loop_
_entity_poly.entity_id
_entity_poly.type
_entity_poly.pdbx_seq_one_letter_code
_entity_poly.pdbx_strand_id
1 'polypeptide(L)'
;RVAAEGQIVIHASADGRTMAMVEVNCETDFVAKDDNFKAFAEAVAECVVAQGPADVEALSALQLSDGRTVDEARRDLIAKIGENIQVRRFSVINTENGLLNSYSHGGRIGVVVELNGGDTELAKDIAMHVAASRPLCVSAEQVPADIITKEREI
;
A
#
# COMPACT_ATOMS: atom_id res chain seq x y z
N ARG A 1 -19.99 -5.64 -9.42
CA ARG A 1 -19.03 -6.29 -10.35
C ARG A 1 -17.72 -6.48 -9.59
N VAL A 2 -16.90 -7.48 -9.95
CA VAL A 2 -15.68 -7.80 -9.18
C VAL A 2 -14.56 -6.85 -9.60
N ALA A 3 -13.98 -6.13 -8.63
CA ALA A 3 -12.83 -5.27 -8.85
C ALA A 3 -11.56 -6.02 -8.44
N ALA A 4 -10.89 -6.68 -9.40
CA ALA A 4 -9.73 -7.53 -9.17
C ALA A 4 -8.41 -6.96 -9.73
N GLU A 5 -8.48 -5.98 -10.64
CA GLU A 5 -7.32 -5.21 -11.08
C GLU A 5 -7.15 -3.97 -10.18
N GLY A 6 -6.11 -3.17 -10.41
CA GLY A 6 -5.87 -1.96 -9.61
C GLY A 6 -4.43 -1.52 -9.53
N GLN A 7 -4.14 -0.70 -8.52
CA GLN A 7 -2.81 -0.17 -8.22
C GLN A 7 -2.50 -0.30 -6.73
N ILE A 8 -1.25 -0.63 -6.45
CA ILE A 8 -0.61 -0.43 -5.15
C ILE A 8 0.20 0.85 -5.22
N VAL A 9 -0.14 1.81 -4.36
CA VAL A 9 0.54 3.10 -4.25
C VAL A 9 1.20 3.20 -2.87
N ILE A 10 2.44 3.70 -2.85
CA ILE A 10 3.21 3.92 -1.64
C ILE A 10 3.51 5.42 -1.54
N HIS A 11 3.19 6.01 -0.40
CA HIS A 11 3.51 7.41 -0.11
C HIS A 11 4.32 7.50 1.18
N ALA A 12 5.30 8.40 1.21
CA ALA A 12 6.17 8.64 2.35
C ALA A 12 5.93 10.04 2.91
N SER A 13 5.94 10.17 4.23
CA SER A 13 5.93 11.49 4.88
C SER A 13 7.16 12.31 4.48
N ALA A 14 7.05 13.63 4.57
CA ALA A 14 8.13 14.55 4.21
C ALA A 14 9.41 14.32 5.04
N ASP A 15 9.29 13.85 6.28
CA ASP A 15 10.41 13.50 7.17
C ASP A 15 10.93 12.06 6.98
N GLY A 16 10.31 11.28 6.09
CA GLY A 16 10.67 9.89 5.79
C GLY A 16 10.39 8.89 6.90
N ARG A 17 9.71 9.29 7.98
CA ARG A 17 9.47 8.44 9.16
C ARG A 17 8.20 7.60 9.09
N THR A 18 7.31 7.94 8.16
CA THR A 18 6.05 7.23 7.94
C THR A 18 5.93 6.88 6.47
N MET A 19 5.54 5.64 6.17
CA MET A 19 5.11 5.25 4.84
C MET A 19 3.76 4.57 4.90
N ALA A 20 2.84 4.98 4.03
CA ALA A 20 1.60 4.26 3.80
C ALA A 20 1.66 3.54 2.46
N MET A 21 1.14 2.32 2.43
CA MET A 21 0.90 1.56 1.22
C MET A 21 -0.60 1.30 1.10
N VAL A 22 -1.20 1.69 -0.02
CA VAL A 22 -2.65 1.58 -0.28
C VAL A 22 -2.88 0.71 -1.51
N GLU A 23 -3.85 -0.20 -1.42
CA GLU A 23 -4.37 -0.96 -2.55
C GLU A 23 -5.74 -0.40 -2.97
N VAL A 24 -5.83 0.11 -4.19
CA VAL A 24 -7.08 0.58 -4.81
C VAL A 24 -7.38 -0.31 -6.00
N ASN A 25 -8.59 -0.87 -6.05
CA ASN A 25 -9.02 -1.79 -7.08
C ASN A 25 -10.00 -1.16 -8.07
N CYS A 26 -9.96 -1.66 -9.30
CA CYS A 26 -10.90 -1.42 -10.40
C CYS A 26 -11.23 -2.74 -11.12
N GLU A 27 -12.11 -2.69 -12.13
CA GLU A 27 -12.53 -3.89 -12.85
C GLU A 27 -11.53 -4.27 -13.95
N THR A 28 -10.92 -3.30 -14.62
CA THR A 28 -10.00 -3.54 -15.74
C THR A 28 -8.61 -2.94 -15.54
N ASP A 29 -7.62 -3.50 -16.25
CA ASP A 29 -6.25 -3.00 -16.25
C ASP A 29 -6.08 -1.68 -17.02
N PHE A 30 -7.01 -1.37 -17.94
CA PHE A 30 -7.08 -0.08 -18.62
C PHE A 30 -7.36 1.05 -17.62
N VAL A 31 -8.34 0.86 -16.73
CA VAL A 31 -8.64 1.84 -15.67
C VAL A 31 -7.51 1.94 -14.66
N ALA A 32 -6.85 0.82 -14.31
CA ALA A 32 -5.69 0.85 -13.43
C ALA A 32 -4.54 1.71 -13.98
N LYS A 33 -4.50 1.95 -15.30
CA LYS A 33 -3.50 2.78 -15.99
C LYS A 33 -3.99 4.22 -16.25
N ASP A 34 -5.26 4.53 -16.00
CA ASP A 34 -5.83 5.86 -16.18
C ASP A 34 -5.25 6.86 -15.17
N ASP A 35 -5.00 8.09 -15.63
CA ASP A 35 -4.34 9.10 -14.80
C ASP A 35 -5.25 9.64 -13.69
N ASN A 36 -6.58 9.66 -13.88
CA ASN A 36 -7.49 10.03 -12.80
C ASN A 36 -7.54 8.96 -11.71
N PHE A 37 -7.46 7.69 -12.10
CA PHE A 37 -7.39 6.58 -11.16
C PHE A 37 -6.08 6.62 -10.35
N LYS A 38 -4.93 6.81 -11.01
CA LYS A 38 -3.64 6.95 -10.33
C LYS A 38 -3.63 8.15 -9.37
N ALA A 39 -4.09 9.31 -9.82
CA ALA A 39 -4.16 10.51 -9.00
C ALA A 39 -5.05 10.33 -7.77
N PHE A 40 -6.19 9.62 -7.91
CA PHE A 40 -7.02 9.27 -6.77
C PHE A 40 -6.30 8.34 -5.80
N ALA A 41 -5.65 7.27 -6.28
CA ALA A 41 -4.91 6.34 -5.42
C ALA A 41 -3.73 7.02 -4.69
N GLU A 42 -3.04 7.94 -5.35
CA GLU A 42 -1.99 8.80 -4.76
C GLU A 42 -2.56 9.70 -3.67
N ALA A 43 -3.66 10.41 -3.94
CA ALA A 43 -4.31 11.28 -2.95
C ALA A 43 -4.80 10.49 -1.72
N VAL A 44 -5.27 9.26 -1.91
CA VAL A 44 -5.65 8.38 -0.79
C VAL A 44 -4.42 7.98 0.04
N ALA A 45 -3.30 7.62 -0.59
CA ALA A 45 -2.07 7.28 0.13
C ALA A 45 -1.50 8.48 0.90
N GLU A 46 -1.54 9.68 0.31
CA GLU A 46 -1.20 10.94 0.97
C GLU A 46 -2.09 11.18 2.20
N CYS A 47 -3.41 11.01 2.05
CA CYS A 47 -4.37 11.17 3.14
C CYS A 47 -4.08 10.21 4.30
N VAL A 48 -3.76 8.95 4.01
CA VAL A 48 -3.39 7.96 5.04
C VAL A 48 -2.16 8.40 5.82
N VAL A 49 -1.11 8.86 5.14
CA VAL A 49 0.11 9.37 5.81
C VAL A 49 -0.19 10.61 6.64
N ALA A 50 -0.98 11.55 6.10
CA ALA A 50 -1.23 12.84 6.74
C ALA A 50 -2.15 12.74 7.97
N GLN A 51 -3.11 11.82 7.96
CA GLN A 51 -4.20 11.78 8.94
C GLN A 51 -4.25 10.50 9.78
N GLY A 52 -3.50 9.46 9.42
CA GLY A 52 -3.37 8.24 10.22
C GLY A 52 -4.69 7.54 10.58
N PRO A 53 -5.59 7.25 9.62
CA PRO A 53 -6.83 6.53 9.90
C PRO A 53 -6.56 5.12 10.45
N ALA A 54 -7.43 4.65 11.34
CA ALA A 54 -7.33 3.32 11.93
C ALA A 54 -7.62 2.19 10.93
N ASP A 55 -8.55 2.41 10.01
CA ASP A 55 -9.01 1.44 9.03
C ASP A 55 -9.62 2.12 7.79
N VAL A 56 -10.07 1.31 6.82
CA VAL A 56 -10.66 1.78 5.55
C VAL A 56 -11.97 2.54 5.78
N GLU A 57 -12.74 2.20 6.81
CA GLU A 57 -13.99 2.88 7.13
C GLU A 57 -13.72 4.30 7.63
N ALA A 58 -12.77 4.46 8.56
CA ALA A 58 -12.30 5.76 9.03
C ALA A 58 -11.72 6.59 7.88
N LEU A 59 -10.87 5.98 7.03
CA LEU A 59 -10.29 6.63 5.85
C LEU A 59 -11.36 7.16 4.89
N SER A 60 -12.44 6.41 4.70
CA SER A 60 -13.52 6.76 3.77
C SER A 60 -14.16 8.12 4.06
N ALA A 61 -14.16 8.55 5.33
CA ALA A 61 -14.75 9.80 5.79
C ALA A 61 -13.75 10.98 5.84
N LEU A 62 -12.45 10.73 5.68
CA LEU A 62 -11.43 11.78 5.74
C LEU A 62 -11.42 12.64 4.48
N GLN A 63 -11.06 13.91 4.64
CA GLN A 63 -10.95 14.86 3.53
C GLN A 63 -9.61 14.74 2.82
N LEU A 64 -9.67 14.71 1.50
CA LEU A 64 -8.53 14.91 0.60
C LEU A 64 -8.16 16.39 0.55
N SER A 65 -7.01 16.69 -0.07
CA SER A 65 -6.48 18.05 -0.21
C SER A 65 -7.39 19.01 -0.99
N ASP A 66 -8.28 18.47 -1.82
CA ASP A 66 -9.28 19.23 -2.59
C ASP A 66 -10.59 19.50 -1.82
N GLY A 67 -10.67 19.06 -0.56
CA GLY A 67 -11.80 19.27 0.35
C GLY A 67 -12.90 18.21 0.27
N ARG A 68 -12.87 17.29 -0.71
CA ARG A 68 -13.81 16.17 -0.77
C ARG A 68 -13.40 15.07 0.18
N THR A 69 -14.36 14.31 0.70
CA THR A 69 -14.04 13.05 1.38
C THR A 69 -13.51 12.01 0.40
N VAL A 70 -12.77 11.01 0.90
CA VAL A 70 -12.31 9.88 0.08
C VAL A 70 -13.47 9.20 -0.63
N ASP A 71 -14.62 9.00 0.03
CA ASP A 71 -15.79 8.37 -0.61
C ASP A 71 -16.43 9.26 -1.68
N GLU A 72 -16.52 10.57 -1.47
CA GLU A 72 -17.02 11.49 -2.49
C GLU A 72 -16.14 11.48 -3.74
N ALA A 73 -14.83 11.62 -3.57
CA ALA A 73 -13.88 11.56 -4.69
C ALA A 73 -13.94 10.19 -5.41
N ARG A 74 -14.10 9.10 -4.66
CA ARG A 74 -14.29 7.75 -5.23
C ARG A 74 -15.56 7.65 -6.05
N ARG A 75 -16.70 8.15 -5.55
CA ARG A 75 -18.00 8.13 -6.26
C ARG A 75 -17.94 8.97 -7.52
N ASP A 76 -17.33 10.16 -7.47
CA ASP A 76 -17.12 11.01 -8.64
C ASP A 76 -16.29 10.29 -9.70
N LEU A 77 -15.23 9.59 -9.28
CA LEU A 77 -14.38 8.82 -10.17
C LEU A 77 -15.14 7.65 -10.81
N ILE A 78 -15.97 6.93 -10.05
CA ILE A 78 -16.86 5.88 -10.60
C ILE A 78 -17.84 6.47 -11.62
N ALA A 79 -18.44 7.62 -11.33
CA ALA A 79 -19.36 8.27 -12.27
C ALA A 79 -18.65 8.69 -13.57
N LYS A 80 -17.38 9.12 -13.48
CA LYS A 80 -16.55 9.52 -14.62
C LYS A 80 -16.07 8.33 -15.45
N ILE A 81 -15.61 7.25 -14.81
CA ILE A 81 -14.98 6.10 -15.45
C ILE A 81 -16.00 5.03 -15.86
N GLY A 82 -17.07 4.86 -15.09
CA GLY A 82 -18.10 3.84 -15.33
C GLY A 82 -17.74 2.43 -14.83
N GLU A 83 -16.67 2.28 -14.05
CA GLU A 83 -16.27 1.03 -13.39
C GLU A 83 -16.37 1.13 -11.87
N ASN A 84 -16.59 0.00 -11.20
CA ASN A 84 -16.50 -0.07 -9.75
C ASN A 84 -15.07 0.19 -9.28
N ILE A 85 -14.90 1.11 -8.33
CA ILE A 85 -13.62 1.47 -7.73
C ILE A 85 -13.73 1.36 -6.21
N GLN A 86 -12.73 0.73 -5.60
CA GLN A 86 -12.71 0.47 -4.16
C GLN A 86 -11.31 0.68 -3.59
N VAL A 87 -11.22 1.43 -2.48
CA VAL A 87 -10.05 1.36 -1.60
C VAL A 87 -10.18 0.06 -0.80
N ARG A 88 -9.31 -0.92 -1.04
CA ARG A 88 -9.48 -2.27 -0.49
C ARG A 88 -8.83 -2.42 0.88
N ARG A 89 -7.61 -1.90 1.02
CA ARG A 89 -6.83 -1.94 2.26
C ARG A 89 -5.69 -0.95 2.19
N PHE A 90 -5.14 -0.63 3.35
CA PHE A 90 -3.86 0.04 3.47
C PHE A 90 -3.06 -0.55 4.62
N SER A 91 -1.77 -0.25 4.64
CA SER A 91 -0.88 -0.50 5.77
C SER A 91 0.00 0.72 5.99
N VAL A 92 0.35 0.99 7.23
CA VAL A 92 1.24 2.10 7.61
C VAL A 92 2.41 1.53 8.39
N ILE A 93 3.61 1.93 8.00
CA ILE A 93 4.85 1.64 8.74
C ILE A 93 5.40 2.97 9.25
N ASN A 94 5.71 3.00 10.54
CA ASN A 94 6.36 4.11 11.20
C ASN A 94 7.73 3.66 11.68
N THR A 95 8.71 4.57 11.68
CA THR A 95 10.02 4.33 12.27
C THR A 95 10.44 5.48 13.17
N GLU A 96 11.12 5.17 14.27
CA GLU A 96 11.75 6.17 15.14
C GLU A 96 13.19 6.48 14.72
N ASN A 97 13.97 5.43 14.40
CA ASN A 97 15.42 5.52 14.17
C ASN A 97 15.91 4.73 12.94
N GLY A 98 15.01 4.04 12.24
CA GLY A 98 15.31 3.25 11.06
C GLY A 98 15.20 4.06 9.76
N LEU A 99 15.67 3.45 8.68
CA LEU A 99 15.49 3.93 7.32
C LEU A 99 14.31 3.20 6.68
N LEU A 100 13.27 3.94 6.30
CA LEU A 100 12.21 3.40 5.46
C LEU A 100 12.60 3.51 3.98
N ASN A 101 12.43 2.42 3.25
CA ASN A 101 12.50 2.43 1.79
C ASN A 101 11.43 1.51 1.19
N SER A 102 11.15 1.68 -0.10
CA SER A 102 10.13 0.92 -0.78
C SER A 102 10.54 0.50 -2.19
N TYR A 103 9.86 -0.51 -2.70
CA TYR A 103 9.95 -0.95 -4.08
C TYR A 103 8.55 -1.20 -4.65
N SER A 104 8.31 -0.66 -5.85
CA SER A 104 7.09 -0.91 -6.62
C SER A 104 7.44 -1.64 -7.91
N HIS A 105 6.81 -2.79 -8.12
CA HIS A 105 6.94 -3.58 -9.34
C HIS A 105 5.70 -3.39 -10.22
N GLY A 106 5.75 -2.38 -11.09
CA GLY A 106 4.68 -2.07 -12.04
C GLY A 106 3.32 -1.78 -11.40
N GLY A 107 3.31 -1.30 -10.14
CA GLY A 107 2.09 -1.00 -9.40
C GLY A 107 1.26 -2.22 -8.97
N ARG A 108 1.69 -3.43 -9.32
CA ARG A 108 1.03 -4.70 -8.94
C ARG A 108 1.55 -5.29 -7.64
N ILE A 109 2.81 -5.01 -7.32
CA ILE A 109 3.46 -5.43 -6.07
C ILE A 109 4.10 -4.19 -5.47
N GLY A 110 3.78 -3.90 -4.22
CA GLY A 110 4.45 -2.89 -3.42
C GLY A 110 5.07 -3.55 -2.19
N VAL A 111 6.28 -3.10 -1.85
CA VAL A 111 7.00 -3.53 -0.65
C VAL A 111 7.53 -2.29 0.05
N VAL A 112 7.40 -2.25 1.37
CA VAL A 112 8.06 -1.28 2.24
C VAL A 112 8.94 -2.06 3.21
N VAL A 113 10.16 -1.57 3.45
CA VAL A 113 11.14 -2.13 4.37
C VAL A 113 11.57 -1.04 5.33
N GLU A 114 11.62 -1.37 6.62
CA GLU A 114 12.36 -0.62 7.62
C GLU A 114 13.71 -1.29 7.83
N LEU A 115 14.80 -0.53 7.74
CA LEU A 115 16.15 -1.01 7.94
C LEU A 115 16.85 -0.21 9.06
N ASN A 116 17.33 -0.91 10.08
CA ASN A 116 18.20 -0.32 11.10
C ASN A 116 19.67 -0.54 10.72
N GLY A 117 20.39 0.55 10.47
CA GLY A 117 21.73 0.50 9.87
C GLY A 117 21.71 0.35 8.34
N GLY A 118 22.87 0.31 7.70
CA GLY A 118 22.98 0.26 6.23
C GLY A 118 22.61 1.60 5.55
N ASP A 119 22.19 1.52 4.29
CA ASP A 119 21.85 2.68 3.47
C ASP A 119 20.63 2.43 2.56
N THR A 120 20.25 3.46 1.81
CA THR A 120 19.09 3.47 0.91
C THR A 120 19.20 2.44 -0.21
N GLU A 121 20.42 2.18 -0.72
CA GLU A 121 20.63 1.20 -1.78
C GLU A 121 20.36 -0.21 -1.26
N LEU A 122 20.94 -0.56 -0.10
CA LEU A 122 20.69 -1.84 0.54
C LEU A 122 19.21 -2.04 0.89
N ALA A 123 18.54 -1.01 1.45
CA ALA A 123 17.12 -1.10 1.79
C ALA A 123 16.24 -1.33 0.55
N LYS A 124 16.61 -0.72 -0.59
CA LYS A 124 15.92 -0.92 -1.87
C LYS A 124 16.13 -2.33 -2.42
N ASP A 125 17.37 -2.84 -2.37
CA ASP A 125 17.69 -4.19 -2.82
C ASP A 125 16.96 -5.25 -1.98
N ILE A 126 16.86 -5.04 -0.66
CA ILE A 126 16.05 -5.89 0.23
C ILE A 126 14.57 -5.81 -0.17
N ALA A 127 14.02 -4.62 -0.41
CA ALA A 127 12.63 -4.48 -0.84
C ALA A 127 12.36 -5.20 -2.19
N MET A 128 13.31 -5.14 -3.13
CA MET A 128 13.26 -5.89 -4.39
C MET A 128 13.30 -7.40 -4.16
N HIS A 129 14.18 -7.87 -3.27
CA HIS A 129 14.26 -9.29 -2.90
C HIS A 129 12.95 -9.79 -2.28
N VAL A 130 12.37 -9.03 -1.35
CA VAL A 130 11.08 -9.36 -0.72
C VAL A 130 9.96 -9.43 -1.77
N ALA A 131 9.92 -8.52 -2.74
CA ALA A 131 8.92 -8.54 -3.80
C ALA A 131 9.02 -9.82 -4.66
N ALA A 132 10.23 -10.32 -4.91
CA ALA A 132 10.46 -11.52 -5.71
C ALA A 132 10.26 -12.82 -4.91
N SER A 133 10.81 -12.90 -3.70
CA SER A 133 10.87 -14.13 -2.91
C SER A 133 9.67 -14.34 -1.99
N ARG A 134 8.90 -13.30 -1.69
CA ARG A 134 7.73 -13.32 -0.78
C ARG A 134 8.02 -14.07 0.54
N PRO A 135 9.06 -13.67 1.29
CA PRO A 135 9.37 -14.31 2.56
C PRO A 135 8.19 -14.15 3.52
N LEU A 136 7.94 -15.20 4.30
CA LEU A 136 6.85 -15.21 5.27
C LEU A 136 7.11 -14.27 6.46
N CYS A 137 8.37 -14.16 6.87
CA CYS A 137 8.81 -13.45 8.06
C CYS A 137 10.24 -12.93 7.90
N VAL A 138 10.66 -12.02 8.77
CA VAL A 138 11.98 -11.37 8.71
C VAL A 138 13.08 -12.28 9.25
N SER A 139 12.76 -13.14 10.21
CA SER A 139 13.68 -14.06 10.86
C SER A 139 13.04 -15.42 11.11
N ALA A 140 13.85 -16.47 11.30
CA ALA A 140 13.36 -17.83 11.49
C ALA A 140 12.51 -17.97 12.77
N GLU A 141 12.82 -17.18 13.80
CA GLU A 141 12.12 -17.17 15.08
C GLU A 141 10.70 -16.60 14.96
N GLN A 142 10.41 -15.85 13.90
CA GLN A 142 9.09 -15.27 13.63
C GLN A 142 8.18 -16.21 12.83
N VAL A 143 8.65 -17.40 12.45
CA VAL A 143 7.82 -18.37 11.74
C VAL A 143 6.70 -18.84 12.67
N PRO A 144 5.41 -18.74 12.26
CA PRO A 144 4.29 -19.22 13.06
C PRO A 144 4.42 -20.71 13.42
N ALA A 145 4.17 -21.04 14.70
CA ALA A 145 4.36 -22.40 15.21
C ALA A 145 3.43 -23.43 14.56
N ASP A 146 2.25 -23.02 14.12
CA ASP A 146 1.29 -23.85 13.38
C ASP A 146 1.85 -24.27 12.01
N ILE A 147 2.58 -23.39 11.32
CA ILE A 147 3.27 -23.71 10.07
C ILE A 147 4.39 -24.72 10.34
N ILE A 148 5.19 -24.52 11.40
CA ILE A 148 6.27 -25.46 11.76
C ILE A 148 5.70 -26.84 12.07
N THR A 149 4.65 -26.93 12.87
CA THR A 149 4.01 -28.21 13.21
C THR A 149 3.48 -28.91 11.96
N LYS A 150 2.77 -28.18 11.10
CA LYS A 150 2.22 -28.72 9.86
C LYS A 150 3.29 -29.28 8.92
N GLU A 151 4.42 -28.59 8.78
CA GLU A 151 5.56 -29.07 7.97
C GLU A 151 6.24 -30.32 8.57
N ARG A 152 6.20 -30.53 9.90
CA ARG A 152 6.76 -31.72 10.55
C ARG A 152 5.89 -32.98 10.42
N GLU A 153 4.62 -32.81 10.09
CA GLU A 153 3.66 -33.90 9.93
C GLU A 153 3.64 -34.50 8.51
N ILE A 154 4.37 -33.90 7.56
CA ILE A 154 4.54 -34.36 6.16
C ILE A 154 5.81 -35.22 6.06
#